data_AF-A0A3D4QX02-F1
#
_entry.id   AF-A0A3D4QX02-F1
#
_cell.length_a   1.000
_cell.length_b   1.000
_cell.length_c   1.000
_cell.angle_alpha   90.00
_cell.angle_beta   90.00
_cell.angle_gamma   90.00
#
_symmetry.space_group_name_H-M   'P 1'
#
loop_
_entity.id
_entity.type
_entity.pdbx_description
1 polymer ?
#
loop_
_entity_poly.entity_id
_entity_poly.type
_entity_poly.pdbx_seq_one_letter_code
_entity_poly.pdbx_strand_id
1 'polypeptide(L)'
;YGKPVSAVFRRMSGPPVWGWDNWFMDHSRSKGCLLDMHIHDIDMARFLFGEPNAVTCTTKDLYSGDDIVFSRLMYDGIDVLAIGDWAQEGTGFTADYIIA
;
A
#
# COMPACT_ATOMS: atom_id res chain seq x y z
N TYR A 1 -24.95 11.94 3.93
CA TYR A 1 -23.49 12.12 3.94
C TYR A 1 -23.07 12.71 5.27
N GLY A 2 -21.92 12.30 5.79
CA GLY A 2 -21.41 12.67 7.12
C GLY A 2 -19.89 12.73 7.14
N LYS A 3 -19.31 12.95 8.33
CA LYS A 3 -17.85 12.93 8.52
C LYS A 3 -17.35 11.49 8.42
N PRO A 4 -16.26 11.21 7.67
CA PRO A 4 -15.62 9.90 7.67
C PRO A 4 -15.19 9.48 9.07
N VAL A 5 -15.33 8.19 9.39
CA VAL A 5 -14.90 7.59 10.66
C VAL A 5 -13.78 6.58 10.45
N SER A 6 -13.71 5.94 9.29
CA SER A 6 -12.58 5.07 8.94
C SER A 6 -12.40 4.94 7.43
N ALA A 7 -11.20 4.54 7.00
CA ALA A 7 -10.94 4.18 5.61
C ALA A 7 -9.97 3.00 5.50
N VAL A 8 -10.17 2.18 4.47
CA VAL A 8 -9.27 1.07 4.12
C VAL A 8 -8.88 1.21 2.66
N PHE A 9 -7.57 1.22 2.39
CA PHE A 9 -6.97 1.24 1.07
C PHE A 9 -6.24 -0.09 0.83
N ARG A 10 -6.39 -0.65 -0.36
CA ARG A 10 -5.80 -1.95 -0.71
C ARG A 10 -5.28 -1.93 -2.13
N ARG A 11 -4.03 -2.34 -2.30
CA ARG A 11 -3.41 -2.66 -3.58
C ARG A 11 -2.72 -4.00 -3.48
N MET A 12 -3.22 -4.98 -4.23
CA MET A 12 -2.76 -6.37 -4.11
C MET A 12 -2.56 -7.00 -5.48
N SER A 13 -1.51 -7.81 -5.61
CA SER A 13 -1.23 -8.64 -6.77
C SER A 13 -0.31 -9.81 -6.40
N GLY A 14 -0.11 -10.74 -7.33
CA GLY A 14 1.10 -11.58 -7.31
C GLY A 14 2.36 -10.76 -7.63
N PRO A 15 3.56 -11.35 -7.51
CA PRO A 15 4.81 -10.65 -7.72
C PRO A 15 4.97 -10.26 -9.21
N PRO A 16 5.36 -9.00 -9.53
CA PRO A 16 5.49 -8.53 -10.91
C PRO A 16 6.76 -9.02 -11.61
N VAL A 17 6.78 -10.31 -11.97
CA VAL A 17 7.92 -10.97 -12.65
C VAL A 17 8.01 -10.70 -14.17
N TRP A 18 7.14 -9.84 -14.69
CA TRP A 18 7.06 -9.49 -16.11
C TRP A 18 7.88 -8.25 -16.48
N GLY A 19 8.43 -7.55 -15.48
CA GLY A 19 9.22 -6.33 -15.71
C GLY A 19 10.48 -6.58 -16.55
N TRP A 20 10.87 -5.60 -17.36
CA TRP A 20 12.12 -5.64 -18.11
C TRP A 20 13.30 -5.92 -17.18
N ASP A 21 14.13 -6.91 -17.52
CA ASP A 21 15.28 -7.32 -16.70
C ASP A 21 14.90 -7.69 -15.25
N ASN A 22 13.64 -8.11 -15.05
CA ASN A 22 13.04 -8.41 -13.74
C ASN A 22 13.27 -7.32 -12.68
N TRP A 23 13.32 -6.04 -13.11
CA TRP A 23 13.78 -4.95 -12.26
C TRP A 23 12.92 -4.70 -11.01
N PHE A 24 11.64 -5.11 -11.04
CA PHE A 24 10.78 -5.05 -9.86
C PHE A 24 11.28 -5.95 -8.72
N MET A 25 11.89 -7.09 -9.07
CA MET A 25 12.42 -8.05 -8.11
C MET A 25 13.83 -7.66 -7.60
N ASP A 26 14.34 -6.50 -7.99
CA ASP A 26 15.57 -5.92 -7.46
C ASP A 26 15.22 -4.74 -6.54
N HIS A 27 15.26 -4.98 -5.22
CA HIS A 27 14.95 -3.96 -4.20
C HIS A 27 15.76 -2.67 -4.38
N SER A 28 17.00 -2.78 -4.85
CA SER A 28 17.87 -1.61 -4.99
C SER A 28 17.33 -0.63 -6.03
N ARG A 29 16.57 -1.14 -7.01
CA ARG A 29 15.94 -0.39 -8.10
C ARG A 29 14.48 -0.07 -7.80
N SER A 30 13.67 -1.07 -7.44
CA SER A 30 12.21 -0.93 -7.29
C SER A 30 11.77 -0.39 -5.94
N LYS A 31 12.55 -0.67 -4.88
CA LYS A 31 12.17 -0.46 -3.48
C LYS A 31 10.89 -1.20 -3.07
N GLY A 32 10.59 -2.30 -3.77
CA GLY A 32 9.52 -3.22 -3.43
C GLY A 32 8.12 -2.67 -3.64
N CYS A 33 7.14 -3.45 -3.17
CA CYS A 33 5.73 -3.09 -3.17
C CYS A 33 5.47 -1.78 -2.40
N LEU A 34 6.27 -1.52 -1.36
CA LEU A 34 6.20 -0.29 -0.57
C LEU A 34 6.30 0.98 -1.43
N LEU A 35 7.27 1.04 -2.34
CA LEU A 35 7.42 2.23 -3.18
C LEU A 35 6.58 2.15 -4.45
N ASP A 36 6.47 0.98 -5.07
CA ASP A 36 5.76 0.84 -6.35
C ASP A 36 4.24 0.96 -6.20
N MET A 37 3.63 0.10 -5.37
CA MET A 37 2.18 0.04 -5.23
C MET A 37 1.66 0.90 -4.08
N HIS A 38 2.24 0.74 -2.89
CA HIS A 38 1.68 1.30 -1.65
C HIS A 38 1.75 2.83 -1.59
N ILE A 39 2.70 3.47 -2.31
CA ILE A 39 2.80 4.94 -2.37
C ILE A 39 1.49 5.59 -2.83
N HIS A 40 0.77 4.95 -3.73
CA HIS A 40 -0.49 5.47 -4.27
C HIS A 40 -1.62 5.47 -3.24
N ASP A 41 -1.59 4.56 -2.27
CA ASP A 41 -2.55 4.53 -1.17
C ASP A 41 -2.27 5.61 -0.15
N ILE A 42 -0.99 5.88 0.12
CA ILE A 42 -0.57 7.00 0.97
C ILE A 42 -0.94 8.34 0.32
N ASP A 43 -0.67 8.49 -0.99
CA ASP A 43 -1.05 9.69 -1.73
C ASP A 43 -2.56 9.92 -1.73
N MET A 44 -3.36 8.88 -1.99
CA MET A 44 -4.82 8.98 -1.96
C MET A 44 -5.35 9.31 -0.56
N ALA A 45 -4.83 8.66 0.49
CA ALA A 45 -5.24 8.97 1.85
C ALA A 45 -4.93 10.42 2.22
N ARG A 46 -3.76 10.94 1.80
CA ARG A 46 -3.39 12.35 2.02
C ARG A 46 -4.24 13.32 1.22
N PHE A 47 -4.60 12.97 -0.02
CA PHE A 47 -5.52 13.76 -0.83
C PHE A 47 -6.90 13.88 -0.19
N LEU A 48 -7.41 12.80 0.41
CA LEU A 48 -8.74 12.75 1.02
C LEU A 48 -8.81 13.37 2.42
N PHE A 49 -7.78 13.15 3.25
CA PHE A 49 -7.83 13.44 4.68
C PHE A 49 -6.77 14.46 5.15
N GLY A 50 -5.86 14.88 4.28
CA GLY A 50 -4.76 15.77 4.62
C GLY A 50 -3.53 15.04 5.15
N GLU A 51 -2.66 15.72 5.90
CA GLU A 51 -1.48 15.09 6.48
C GLU A 51 -1.85 14.28 7.74
N PRO A 52 -1.43 13.01 7.86
CA PRO A 52 -1.62 12.26 9.10
C PRO A 52 -0.74 12.83 10.23
N ASN A 53 -1.23 12.76 11.46
CA ASN A 53 -0.47 13.12 12.66
C ASN A 53 0.71 12.18 12.88
N ALA A 54 0.55 10.90 12.53
CA ALA A 54 1.58 9.88 12.62
C ALA A 54 1.28 8.70 11.69
N VAL A 55 2.32 7.92 11.39
CA VAL A 55 2.20 6.69 10.60
C VAL A 55 2.96 5.58 11.31
N THR A 56 2.35 4.39 11.40
CA THR A 56 3.08 3.15 11.70
C THR A 56 3.06 2.26 10.48
N CYS A 57 4.22 1.75 10.08
CA CYS A 57 4.34 0.86 8.94
C CYS A 57 5.10 -0.41 9.34
N THR A 58 4.60 -1.56 8.90
CA THR A 58 5.31 -2.83 8.98
C THR A 58 5.44 -3.40 7.58
N THR A 59 6.65 -3.84 7.23
CA THR A 59 6.91 -4.51 5.97
C THR A 59 7.37 -5.94 6.20
N LYS A 60 7.21 -6.78 5.17
CA LYS A 60 7.77 -8.13 5.13
C LYS A 60 8.39 -8.39 3.77
N ASP A 61 9.59 -8.94 3.81
CA ASP A 61 10.31 -9.44 2.65
C ASP A 61 9.94 -10.91 2.41
N LEU A 62 9.52 -11.22 1.19
CA LEU A 62 9.22 -12.58 0.75
C LEU A 62 9.90 -12.92 -0.58
N TYR A 63 10.04 -11.95 -1.49
CA TYR A 63 10.62 -12.13 -2.81
C TYR A 63 11.72 -11.10 -3.11
N SER A 64 11.42 -9.81 -2.91
CA SER A 64 12.23 -8.72 -3.44
C SER A 64 12.48 -7.58 -2.46
N GLY A 65 12.08 -7.74 -1.19
CA GLY A 65 12.16 -6.71 -0.16
C GLY A 65 10.93 -5.82 -0.12
N ASP A 66 10.39 -5.60 1.09
CA ASP A 66 9.19 -4.79 1.34
C ASP A 66 7.99 -5.16 0.45
N ASP A 67 7.80 -6.47 0.19
CA ASP A 67 6.77 -7.01 -0.70
C ASP A 67 5.36 -6.94 -0.11
N ILE A 68 5.26 -7.05 1.21
CA ILE A 68 4.00 -6.94 1.94
C ILE A 68 4.10 -5.76 2.90
N VAL A 69 3.12 -4.87 2.89
CA VAL A 69 3.13 -3.59 3.58
C VAL A 69 1.79 -3.35 4.25
N PHE A 70 1.84 -3.05 5.54
CA PHE A 70 0.69 -2.58 6.30
C PHE A 70 1.03 -1.23 6.93
N SER A 71 0.27 -0.20 6.59
CA SER A 71 0.40 1.13 7.19
C SER A 71 -0.87 1.55 7.88
N ARG A 72 -0.76 2.00 9.14
CA ARG A 72 -1.83 2.79 9.77
C ARG A 72 -1.47 4.26 9.72
N LEU A 73 -2.41 5.07 9.25
CA LEU A 73 -2.30 6.52 9.22
C LEU A 73 -3.24 7.07 10.28
N MET A 74 -2.69 7.82 11.24
CA MET A 74 -3.43 8.36 12.37
C MET A 74 -3.82 9.80 12.08
N TYR A 75 -5.12 10.07 12.08
CA TYR A 75 -5.70 11.40 11.92
C TYR A 75 -6.61 11.71 13.11
N ASP A 76 -7.02 12.97 13.24
CA ASP A 76 -8.01 13.34 14.25
C ASP A 76 -9.40 12.82 13.87
N GLY A 77 -9.84 11.76 14.55
CA GLY A 77 -11.20 11.24 14.43
C GLY A 77 -11.48 10.34 13.22
N ILE A 78 -10.45 9.95 12.45
CA ILE A 78 -10.55 8.93 11.41
C ILE A 78 -9.39 7.92 11.51
N ASP A 79 -9.74 6.63 11.56
CA ASP A 79 -8.79 5.52 11.54
C ASP A 79 -8.57 5.04 10.09
N VAL A 80 -7.31 5.05 9.62
CA VAL A 80 -6.99 4.67 8.24
C VAL A 80 -5.99 3.53 8.19
N LEU A 81 -6.30 2.50 7.40
CA LEU A 81 -5.42 1.38 7.08
C LEU A 81 -5.12 1.37 5.57
N ALA A 82 -3.86 1.21 5.20
CA ALA A 82 -3.44 0.97 3.84
C ALA A 82 -2.65 -0.35 3.76
N ILE A 83 -2.92 -1.15 2.73
CA ILE A 83 -2.31 -2.46 2.49
C ILE A 83 -1.75 -2.51 1.07
N GLY A 84 -0.44 -2.73 0.95
CA GLY A 84 0.23 -3.08 -0.29
C GLY A 84 0.74 -4.51 -0.22
N ASP A 85 0.46 -5.36 -1.20
CA ASP A 85 0.85 -6.78 -1.13
C ASP A 85 1.16 -7.39 -2.51
N TRP A 86 2.43 -7.78 -2.72
CA TRP A 86 2.91 -8.55 -3.88
C TRP A 86 2.93 -10.07 -3.66
N ALA A 87 2.52 -10.56 -2.49
CA ALA A 87 2.52 -11.97 -2.14
C ALA A 87 1.19 -12.69 -2.40
N GLN A 88 0.23 -12.02 -3.03
CA GLN A 88 -1.05 -12.63 -3.37
C GLN A 88 -0.95 -13.41 -4.69
N GLU A 89 -0.21 -14.53 -4.66
CA GLU A 89 -0.03 -15.40 -5.83
C GLU A 89 -1.37 -15.82 -6.47
N GLY A 90 -1.40 -15.89 -7.80
CA GLY A 90 -2.62 -16.18 -8.56
C GLY A 90 -3.63 -15.02 -8.61
N THR A 91 -3.37 -13.91 -7.93
CA THR A 91 -4.23 -12.72 -7.96
C THR A 91 -3.70 -11.72 -8.99
N GLY A 92 -4.57 -11.34 -9.94
CA GLY A 92 -4.30 -10.20 -10.82
C GLY A 92 -4.22 -8.90 -10.04
N PHE A 93 -3.70 -7.83 -10.65
CA PHE A 93 -3.64 -6.54 -9.98
C PHE A 93 -5.04 -6.05 -9.56
N THR A 94 -5.16 -5.68 -8.29
CA THR A 94 -6.37 -5.10 -7.69
C THR A 94 -6.02 -3.83 -6.93
N ALA A 95 -6.88 -2.83 -7.02
CA ALA A 95 -6.75 -1.57 -6.30
C ALA A 95 -8.13 -1.04 -5.92
N ASP A 96 -8.36 -0.80 -4.64
CA ASP A 96 -9.62 -0.28 -4.13
C ASP A 96 -9.45 0.50 -2.82
N TYR A 97 -10.46 1.30 -2.48
CA TYR A 97 -10.60 1.85 -1.14
C TYR A 97 -12.07 2.00 -0.76
N ILE A 98 -12.34 1.95 0.54
CA ILE A 98 -13.67 2.10 1.12
C ILE A 98 -13.58 3.11 2.28
N ILE A 99 -14.55 4.01 2.37
CA ILE A 99 -14.66 5.03 3.41
C ILE A 99 -16.01 4.84 4.11
N ALA A 100 -15.98 4.78 5.44
CA ALA A 100 -17.16 4.72 6.31
C ALA A 100 -17.46 6.09 6.91
#